data_AF-A0A183L3V8-F1
#
_entry.id   AF-A0A183L3V8-F1
#
_cell.length_a   1.000
_cell.length_b   1.000
_cell.length_c   1.000
_cell.angle_alpha   90.00
_cell.angle_beta   90.00
_cell.angle_gamma   90.00
#
_symmetry.space_group_name_H-M   'P 1'
#
loop_
_entity.id
_entity.type
_entity.pdbx_description
1 polymer ?
#
loop_
_entity_poly.entity_id
_entity_poly.type
_entity_poly.pdbx_seq_one_letter_code
_entity_poly.pdbx_strand_id
1 'polypeptide(L)' 'MDLPINVGPPTIEEIRMAIRQIKSSKAAGPDNIPAEALKAEVAVTARILHILFNKFWDEEQVPKD' A
#
# COMPACT_ATOMS: atom_id res chain seq x y z
N MET A 1 16.09 -2.11 -19.16
CA MET A 1 14.70 -2.61 -19.16
C MET A 1 13.89 -1.56 -18.44
N ASP A 2 13.38 -0.56 -19.15
CA ASP A 2 12.50 0.43 -18.55
C ASP A 2 11.19 -0.26 -18.21
N LEU A 3 10.96 -0.51 -16.92
CA LEU A 3 9.67 -0.97 -16.45
C LEU A 3 8.70 0.21 -16.64
N PRO A 4 7.61 0.07 -17.41
CA PRO A 4 6.64 1.14 -17.54
C PRO A 4 6.12 1.47 -16.14
N ILE A 5 6.42 2.69 -15.67
CA ILE A 5 5.90 3.20 -14.40
C ILE A 5 4.41 3.40 -14.60
N ASN A 6 3.61 2.62 -13.87
CA ASN A 6 2.17 2.86 -13.83
C ASN A 6 1.96 4.19 -13.10
N VAL A 7 1.48 5.20 -13.84
CA VAL A 7 1.13 6.51 -13.27
C VAL A 7 -0.25 6.50 -12.63
N GLY A 8 -1.09 5.50 -12.87
CA GLY A 8 -2.43 5.44 -12.28
C GLY A 8 -2.42 5.18 -10.76
N PRO A 9 -3.58 5.30 -10.10
CA PRO A 9 -3.67 5.11 -8.66
C PRO A 9 -3.29 3.67 -8.30
N PRO A 10 -2.54 3.47 -7.20
CA PRO A 10 -2.07 2.15 -6.78
C PRO A 10 -3.24 1.25 -6.38
N THR A 11 -3.18 -0.01 -6.81
CA THR A 11 -4.19 -1.01 -6.48
C THR A 11 -4.08 -1.47 -5.02
N ILE A 12 -5.19 -1.97 -4.46
CA ILE A 12 -5.20 -2.55 -3.10
C ILE A 12 -4.18 -3.68 -2.95
N GLU A 13 -3.96 -4.49 -3.99
CA GLU A 13 -3.02 -5.60 -3.95
C GLU A 13 -1.57 -5.13 -3.90
N GLU A 14 -1.21 -4.12 -4.70
CA GLU A 14 0.12 -3.49 -4.66
C GLU A 14 0.42 -2.90 -3.27
N ILE A 15 -0.54 -2.18 -2.70
CA ILE A 15 -0.43 -1.61 -1.35
C ILE A 15 -0.27 -2.72 -0.31
N ARG A 16 -1.06 -3.80 -0.43
CA ARG A 16 -0.98 -4.97 0.47
C ARG A 16 0.39 -5.63 0.41
N MET A 17 0.95 -5.81 -0.78
CA MET A 17 2.28 -6.38 -0.96
C MET A 17 3.35 -5.47 -0.36
N ALA A 18 3.28 -4.15 -0.62
CA ALA A 18 4.23 -3.19 -0.07
C ALA A 18 4.22 -3.18 1.47
N ILE A 19 3.03 -3.19 2.11
CA ILE A 19 2.92 -3.27 3.57
C ILE A 19 3.55 -4.57 4.10
N ARG A 20 3.31 -5.71 3.43
CA ARG A 20 3.93 -6.99 3.79
C ARG A 20 5.45 -6.94 3.68
N GLN A 21 5.98 -6.36 2.60
CA GLN A 21 7.42 -6.18 2.40
C GLN A 21 8.05 -5.27 3.47
N ILE A 22 7.40 -4.15 3.80
CA ILE A 22 7.87 -3.24 4.86
C ILE A 22 7.92 -3.95 6.21
N LYS A 23 6.89 -4.75 6.54
CA LYS A 23 6.86 -5.53 7.78
C LYS A 23 7.91 -6.64 7.79
N SER A 24 8.10 -7.37 6.70
CA SER A 24 9.15 -8.40 6.60
C SER A 24 10.56 -7.80 6.58
N SER A 25 10.72 -6.57 6.09
CA SER A 25 12.01 -5.86 6.08
C SER A 25 12.37 -5.24 7.43
N LYS A 26 11.43 -5.16 8.39
CA LYS A 26 11.62 -4.47 9.68
C LYS A 26 11.41 -5.37 10.91
N ALA A 27 10.70 -6.48 10.79
CA ALA A 27 10.38 -7.37 11.91
C ALA A 27 11.22 -8.67 11.87
N ALA A 28 12.43 -8.60 12.42
CA ALA A 28 13.14 -9.77 12.93
C ALA A 28 12.92 -9.88 14.46
N GLY A 29 11.66 -9.83 14.90
CA GLY A 29 11.27 -9.87 16.31
C GLY A 29 10.34 -11.07 16.62
N PRO A 30 10.45 -11.69 17.81
CA PRO A 30 9.77 -12.94 18.18
C PRO A 30 8.31 -12.71 18.61
N ASP A 31 7.65 -11.71 18.05
CA ASP A 31 6.33 -11.32 18.52
C ASP A 31 5.31 -12.26 17.86
N ASN A 32 4.83 -13.22 18.66
CA ASN A 32 3.74 -14.17 18.38
C ASN A 32 2.38 -13.48 18.11
N ILE A 33 2.37 -12.36 17.37
CA ILE A 33 1.14 -11.71 16.93
C ILE A 33 0.39 -12.72 16.04
N PRO A 34 -0.89 -13.03 16.34
CA PRO A 34 -1.68 -13.93 15.52
C PRO A 34 -1.67 -13.46 14.06
N ALA A 35 -1.44 -14.38 13.14
CA ALA A 35 -1.40 -14.09 11.71
C ALA A 35 -2.69 -13.41 11.22
N GLU A 36 -3.82 -13.71 11.88
CA GLU A 36 -5.13 -13.11 11.67
C GLU A 36 -5.15 -11.62 12.04
N ALA A 37 -4.57 -11.24 13.18
CA ALA A 37 -4.48 -9.85 13.62
C ALA A 37 -3.57 -9.04 12.67
N LEU A 38 -2.44 -9.64 12.28
CA LEU A 38 -1.53 -9.05 11.29
C LEU A 38 -2.22 -8.87 9.92
N LYS A 39 -3.00 -9.86 9.48
CA LYS A 39 -3.74 -9.82 8.22
C LYS A 39 -4.86 -8.78 8.26
N ALA A 40 -5.57 -8.65 9.37
CA ALA A 40 -6.60 -7.63 9.56
C ALA A 40 -5.99 -6.21 9.56
N GLU A 41 -4.87 -6.00 10.25
CA GLU A 41 -4.15 -4.73 10.26
C GLU A 41 -3.71 -4.36 8.83
N VAL A 42 -3.08 -5.28 8.11
CA VAL A 42 -2.67 -5.08 6.71
C VAL A 42 -3.87 -4.73 5.83
N ALA A 43 -5.01 -5.40 5.99
CA ALA A 43 -6.21 -5.13 5.20
C ALA A 43 -6.81 -3.74 5.50
N VAL A 44 -6.87 -3.35 6.78
CA VAL A 44 -7.36 -2.02 7.19
C VAL A 44 -6.43 -0.92 6.67
N THR A 45 -5.12 -1.06 6.87
CA THR A 45 -4.13 -0.11 6.38
C THR A 45 -4.17 0.00 4.86
N ALA A 46 -4.29 -1.11 4.14
CA ALA A 46 -4.37 -1.10 2.68
C ALA A 46 -5.62 -0.36 2.18
N ARG A 47 -6.78 -0.54 2.84
CA ARG A 47 -8.02 0.17 2.47
C ARG A 47 -7.93 1.67 2.73
N ILE A 48 -7.37 2.09 3.86
CA ILE A 48 -7.17 3.51 4.18
C ILE A 48 -6.25 4.16 3.16
N LEU A 49 -5.11 3.53 2.87
CA LEU A 49 -4.15 4.04 1.87
C LEU A 49 -4.76 4.12 0.47
N HIS A 50 -5.53 3.10 0.06
CA HIS A 50 -6.21 3.12 -1.24
C HIS A 50 -7.21 4.27 -1.35
N ILE A 51 -7.97 4.56 -0.30
CA ILE A 51 -8.90 5.71 -0.27
C ILE A 51 -8.12 7.02 -0.37
N LEU A 52 -7.02 7.16 0.37
CA LEU A 52 -6.19 8.37 0.33
C LEU A 52 -5.55 8.56 -1.05
N PHE A 53 -4.92 7.53 -1.61
CA PHE A 53 -4.29 7.62 -2.93
C PHE A 53 -5.29 7.93 -4.03
N ASN A 54 -6.48 7.32 -4.02
CA ASN A 54 -7.52 7.66 -5.00
C ASN A 54 -7.99 9.11 -4.84
N LYS A 55 -8.15 9.61 -3.61
CA LYS A 55 -8.51 11.03 -3.39
C LYS A 55 -7.46 11.99 -3.93
N PHE A 56 -6.18 11.73 -3.66
CA PHE A 56 -5.11 12.56 -4.22
C PHE A 56 -5.06 12.47 -5.74
N TRP A 57 -5.26 11.29 -6.30
CA TRP A 57 -5.29 11.09 -7.76
C TRP A 57 -6.50 11.76 -8.44
N ASP A 58 -7.66 11.78 -7.78
CA ASP A 58 -8.88 12.43 -8.27
C ASP A 58 -8.82 13.98 -8.11
N GLU A 59 -8.14 14.48 -7.08
CA GLU A 59 -7.96 15.91 -6.81
C GLU A 59 -6.78 16.54 -7.57
N GLU A 60 -5.80 15.75 -8.01
CA GLU A 60 -4.66 16.21 -8.78
C GLU A 60 -5.09 16.55 -10.22
N GLN A 61 -5.55 17.79 -10.42
CA GLN A 61 -5.43 18.42 -11.73
C GLN A 61 -3.93 18.53 -12.04
N VAL A 62 -3.46 17.67 -12.95
CA VAL A 62 -2.16 17.85 -13.61
C VAL A 62 -2.12 19.30 -14.11
N PRO A 63 -1.15 20.13 -13.68
CA PRO A 63 -0.97 21.44 -14.26
C PRO A 63 -0.83 21.24 -15.77
N LYS A 64 -1.75 21.80 -16.54
CA LYS A 64 -1.60 21.84 -17.98
C LYS A 64 -0.51 22.87 -18.27
N ASP A 65 0.52 22.43 -18.99
CA ASP A 65 1.57 23.30 -19.55
C ASP A 65 0.97 24.47 -20.36
#